data_AF-A0A7H8JWA3-F1
#
_entry.id   AF-A0A7H8JWA3-F1
#
_cell.length_a   1.000
_cell.length_b   1.000
_cell.length_c   1.000
_cell.angle_alpha   90.00
_cell.angle_beta   90.00
_cell.angle_gamma   90.00
#
_symmetry.space_group_name_H-M   'P 1'
#
loop_
_entity.id
_entity.type
_entity.pdbx_description
1 polymer ?
#
loop_
_entity_poly.entity_id
_entity_poly.type
_entity_poly.pdbx_seq_one_letter_code
_entity_poly.pdbx_strand_id
1 'polypeptide(L)'
;MGDLGKESASIANAAPLLRRAPHHISKPLQQFKSQTDDLSALGALGALMSATDDVREGMETLSKLVEQVVDEWHDEAKLMTDLSDAFDVLDVLLDAAQGKGKKG
;
A
#
# COMPACT_ATOMS: atom_id res chain seq x y z
N MET A 1 -16.48 21.36 -15.87
CA MET A 1 -15.63 21.73 -14.72
C MET A 1 -16.11 21.14 -13.37
N GLY A 2 -16.83 20.01 -13.31
CA GLY A 2 -17.49 19.59 -12.06
C GLY A 2 -17.04 18.27 -11.41
N ASP A 3 -16.42 17.38 -12.19
CA ASP A 3 -16.27 15.97 -11.81
C ASP A 3 -14.80 15.55 -11.75
N LEU A 4 -14.04 15.73 -12.84
CA LEU A 4 -12.62 15.36 -12.92
C LEU A 4 -11.73 16.05 -11.87
N GLY A 5 -11.90 17.35 -11.65
CA GLY A 5 -11.14 18.06 -10.61
C GLY A 5 -11.49 17.61 -9.18
N LYS A 6 -12.71 17.13 -8.95
CA LYS A 6 -13.10 16.54 -7.64
C LYS A 6 -12.54 15.14 -7.48
N GLU A 7 -12.53 14.35 -8.54
CA GLU A 7 -11.93 13.01 -8.56
C GLU A 7 -10.42 13.11 -8.36
N SER A 8 -9.72 14.01 -9.06
CA SER A 8 -8.30 14.28 -8.86
C SER A 8 -8.00 14.64 -7.39
N ALA A 9 -8.73 15.61 -6.83
CA ALA A 9 -8.55 16.00 -5.43
C ALA A 9 -8.84 14.84 -4.44
N SER A 10 -9.84 14.02 -4.71
CA SER A 10 -10.16 12.83 -3.90
C SER A 10 -9.01 11.82 -3.91
N ILE A 11 -8.48 11.52 -5.11
CA ILE A 11 -7.36 10.58 -5.33
C ILE A 11 -6.08 11.12 -4.68
N ALA A 12 -5.77 12.40 -4.87
CA ALA A 12 -4.64 13.10 -4.24
C ALA A 12 -4.66 13.04 -2.71
N ASN A 13 -5.86 13.06 -2.11
CA ASN A 13 -6.02 12.94 -0.66
C ASN A 13 -5.89 11.51 -0.14
N ALA A 14 -6.21 10.50 -0.96
CA ALA A 14 -6.15 9.09 -0.58
C ALA A 14 -4.74 8.48 -0.71
N ALA A 15 -3.95 8.89 -1.72
CA ALA A 15 -2.60 8.38 -1.92
C ALA A 15 -1.65 8.54 -0.69
N PRO A 16 -1.65 9.67 0.03
CA PRO A 16 -0.87 9.83 1.27
C PRO A 16 -1.32 8.91 2.41
N LEU A 17 -2.60 8.51 2.45
CA LEU A 17 -3.12 7.60 3.46
C LEU A 17 -2.60 6.17 3.21
N LEU A 18 -2.61 5.72 1.95
CA LEU A 18 -2.02 4.44 1.57
C LEU A 18 -0.50 4.40 1.81
N ARG A 19 0.24 5.47 1.49
CA ARG A 19 1.67 5.57 1.83
C ARG A 19 1.98 5.45 3.33
N ARG A 20 1.03 5.83 4.19
CA ARG A 20 1.22 5.75 5.65
C ARG A 20 0.79 4.42 6.24
N ALA A 21 -0.04 3.64 5.55
CA ALA A 21 -0.50 2.32 6.02
C ALA A 21 0.66 1.39 6.45
N PRO A 22 1.80 1.30 5.73
CA PRO A 22 2.96 0.53 6.16
C PRO A 22 3.51 0.92 7.54
N HIS A 23 3.46 2.21 7.93
CA HIS A 23 3.97 2.66 9.23
C HIS A 23 3.20 2.03 10.40
N HIS A 24 1.91 1.78 10.23
CA HIS A 24 1.07 1.17 11.27
C HIS A 24 1.36 -0.32 11.49
N ILE A 25 1.91 -1.00 10.48
CA ILE A 25 2.19 -2.44 10.54
C ILE A 25 3.68 -2.77 10.68
N SER A 26 4.58 -1.82 10.45
CA SER A 26 6.03 -2.01 10.54
C SER A 26 6.51 -2.57 11.89
N LYS A 27 6.09 -1.97 13.00
CA LYS A 27 6.46 -2.40 14.36
C LYS A 27 5.82 -3.74 14.73
N PRO A 28 4.50 -3.97 14.53
CA PRO A 28 3.90 -5.29 14.68
C PRO A 28 4.59 -6.38 13.85
N LEU A 29 4.95 -6.10 12.59
CA LEU A 29 5.63 -7.05 11.71
C LEU A 29 7.03 -7.40 12.23
N GLN A 30 7.79 -6.42 12.72
CA GLN A 30 9.09 -6.69 13.36
C GLN A 30 8.95 -7.58 14.59
N GLN A 31 7.97 -7.30 15.47
CA GLN A 31 7.72 -8.12 16.65
C GLN A 31 7.27 -9.54 16.30
N PHE A 32 6.47 -9.66 15.24
CA PHE A 32 6.02 -10.95 14.74
C PHE A 32 7.19 -11.79 14.23
N LYS A 33 8.09 -11.19 13.44
CA LYS A 33 9.31 -11.86 12.97
C LYS A 33 10.23 -12.31 14.11
N SER A 34 10.45 -11.45 15.11
CA SER A 34 11.29 -11.83 16.26
C SER A 34 10.68 -13.02 17.04
N GLN A 35 9.36 -13.10 17.15
CA GLN A 35 8.68 -14.24 17.78
C GLN A 35 8.81 -15.52 16.95
N THR A 36 8.84 -15.42 15.61
CA THR A 36 9.14 -16.55 14.72
C THR A 36 10.55 -17.10 14.96
N ASP A 37 11.54 -16.21 15.15
CA ASP A 37 12.92 -16.60 15.48
C ASP A 37 13.01 -17.28 16.86
N ASP A 38 12.29 -16.76 17.86
CA ASP A 38 12.23 -17.35 19.22
C ASP A 38 11.59 -18.76 19.21
N LEU A 39 10.55 -18.96 18.39
CA LEU A 39 9.94 -20.28 18.17
C LEU A 39 10.95 -21.27 17.58
N SER A 40 11.80 -20.81 16.65
CA SER A 40 12.87 -21.64 16.10
C SER A 40 13.88 -22.07 17.16
N ALA A 41 14.09 -21.29 18.21
CA ALA A 41 14.97 -21.65 19.33
C ALA A 41 14.31 -22.66 20.30
N LEU A 42 12.99 -22.62 20.46
CA LEU A 42 12.21 -23.53 21.31
C LEU A 42 11.98 -24.90 20.67
N GLY A 43 11.93 -24.97 19.33
CA GLY A 43 11.82 -26.21 18.54
C GLY A 43 13.02 -27.15 18.62
N ALA A 44 13.91 -27.04 19.60
CA ALA A 44 15.03 -27.99 19.77
C ALA A 44 14.67 -29.25 20.60
N LEU A 45 13.42 -29.40 21.06
CA LEU A 45 13.02 -30.35 22.12
C LEU A 45 12.09 -31.53 21.70
N GLY A 46 12.06 -31.98 20.44
CA GLY A 46 11.45 -33.26 20.05
C GLY A 46 9.96 -33.22 19.65
N ALA A 47 9.02 -33.70 20.49
CA ALA A 47 7.60 -33.83 20.10
C ALA A 47 6.88 -32.51 19.85
N LEU A 48 7.42 -31.40 20.37
CA LEU A 48 6.98 -30.04 20.06
C LEU A 48 7.41 -29.58 18.66
N MET A 49 8.42 -30.23 18.06
CA MET A 49 9.10 -29.75 16.84
C MET A 49 8.18 -29.65 15.64
N SER A 50 7.39 -30.69 15.34
CA SER A 50 6.53 -30.66 14.15
C SER A 50 5.47 -29.55 14.25
N ALA A 51 4.84 -29.39 15.41
CA ALA A 51 3.86 -28.32 15.61
C ALA A 51 4.53 -26.93 15.62
N THR A 52 5.74 -26.80 16.18
CA THR A 52 6.52 -25.56 16.16
C THR A 52 7.00 -25.22 14.74
N ASP A 53 7.37 -26.22 13.94
CA ASP A 53 7.81 -26.07 12.55
C ASP A 53 6.65 -25.62 11.65
N ASP A 54 5.47 -26.25 11.77
CA ASP A 54 4.26 -25.86 11.02
C ASP A 54 3.81 -24.44 11.38
N VAL A 55 3.84 -24.09 12.66
CA VAL A 55 3.50 -22.73 13.13
C VAL A 55 4.51 -21.72 12.58
N ARG A 56 5.81 -22.05 12.61
CA ARG A 56 6.87 -21.20 12.06
C ARG A 56 6.67 -20.97 10.56
N GLU A 57 6.43 -22.02 9.78
CA GLU A 57 6.20 -21.90 8.33
C GLU A 57 4.97 -21.00 8.03
N GLY A 58 3.90 -21.17 8.81
CA GLY A 58 2.73 -20.30 8.73
C GLY A 58 3.06 -18.84 9.04
N MET A 59 3.86 -18.59 10.09
CA MET A 59 4.30 -17.24 10.44
C MET A 59 5.21 -16.63 9.35
N GLU A 60 6.18 -17.37 8.82
CA GLU A 60 7.02 -16.89 7.72
C GLU A 60 6.19 -16.53 6.48
N THR A 61 5.21 -17.37 6.15
CA THR A 61 4.30 -17.14 5.02
C THR A 61 3.46 -15.88 5.23
N LEU A 62 2.88 -15.69 6.42
CA LEU A 62 2.14 -14.48 6.76
C LEU A 62 3.04 -13.24 6.72
N SER A 63 4.28 -13.35 7.19
CA SER A 63 5.23 -12.24 7.17
C SER A 63 5.54 -11.80 5.74
N LYS A 64 5.81 -12.75 4.84
CA LYS A 64 6.03 -12.49 3.40
C LYS A 64 4.80 -11.90 2.72
N LEU A 65 3.60 -12.40 3.04
CA LEU A 65 2.36 -11.85 2.51
C LEU A 65 2.16 -10.38 2.94
N VAL A 66 2.46 -10.06 4.20
CA VAL A 66 2.38 -8.69 4.70
C VAL A 66 3.39 -7.78 4.01
N GLU A 67 4.60 -8.25 3.72
CA GLU A 67 5.57 -7.50 2.91
C GLU A 67 5.06 -7.22 1.49
N GLN A 68 4.46 -8.22 0.83
CA GLN A 68 3.86 -8.04 -0.50
C GLN A 68 2.72 -7.01 -0.48
N VAL A 69 1.87 -7.02 0.56
CA VAL A 69 0.81 -6.02 0.74
C VAL A 69 1.40 -4.62 0.96
N VAL A 70 2.52 -4.49 1.67
CA VAL A 70 3.23 -3.22 1.82
C VAL A 70 3.71 -2.69 0.48
N ASP A 71 4.29 -3.55 -0.36
CA ASP A 71 4.75 -3.17 -1.70
C ASP A 71 3.56 -2.74 -2.58
N GLU A 72 2.46 -3.50 -2.55
CA GLU A 72 1.23 -3.17 -3.28
C GLU A 72 0.64 -1.82 -2.85
N TRP A 73 0.64 -1.50 -1.55
CA TRP A 73 0.21 -0.18 -1.08
C TRP A 73 1.10 0.96 -1.59
N HIS A 74 2.40 0.75 -1.74
CA HIS A 74 3.30 1.76 -2.31
C HIS A 74 3.03 1.95 -3.80
N ASP A 75 2.86 0.86 -4.55
CA ASP A 75 2.55 0.88 -5.97
C ASP A 75 1.19 1.54 -6.24
N GLU A 76 0.16 1.18 -5.47
CA GLU A 76 -1.17 1.79 -5.58
C GLU A 76 -1.13 3.29 -5.24
N ALA A 77 -0.43 3.68 -4.17
CA ALA A 77 -0.29 5.09 -3.83
C ALA A 77 0.46 5.90 -4.91
N LYS A 78 1.40 5.26 -5.63
CA LYS A 78 2.07 5.86 -6.77
C LYS A 78 1.11 6.00 -7.95
N LEU A 79 0.40 4.93 -8.32
CA LEU A 79 -0.60 4.93 -9.38
C LEU A 79 -1.66 6.00 -9.16
N MET A 80 -2.17 6.14 -7.94
CA MET A 80 -3.13 7.18 -7.57
C MET A 80 -2.56 8.58 -7.77
N THR A 81 -1.29 8.81 -7.42
CA THR A 81 -0.65 10.12 -7.66
C THR A 81 -0.54 10.39 -9.16
N ASP A 82 -0.06 9.42 -9.94
CA ASP A 82 0.08 9.54 -11.39
C ASP A 82 -1.28 9.79 -12.08
N LEU A 83 -2.35 9.16 -11.59
CA LEU A 83 -3.72 9.34 -12.09
C LEU A 83 -4.27 10.74 -11.76
N SER A 84 -4.00 11.24 -10.56
CA SER A 84 -4.38 12.61 -10.16
C SER A 84 -3.69 13.65 -11.04
N ASP A 85 -2.37 13.51 -11.25
CA ASP A 85 -1.59 14.40 -12.12
C ASP A 85 -2.12 14.37 -13.57
N ALA A 86 -2.49 13.19 -14.07
CA ALA A 86 -3.07 13.05 -15.41
C ALA A 86 -4.45 13.73 -15.52
N PHE A 87 -5.29 13.65 -14.50
CA PHE A 87 -6.59 14.33 -14.46
C PHE A 87 -6.44 15.86 -14.41
N ASP A 88 -5.47 16.38 -13.65
CA ASP A 88 -5.17 17.81 -13.63
C ASP A 88 -4.71 18.32 -15.01
N VAL A 89 -3.87 17.55 -15.71
CA VAL A 89 -3.45 17.88 -17.08
C VAL A 89 -4.63 17.85 -18.05
N LEU A 90 -5.50 16.85 -17.95
CA LEU A 90 -6.70 16.76 -18.78
C LEU A 90 -7.65 17.94 -18.56
N ASP A 91 -7.83 18.39 -17.31
CA ASP A 91 -8.66 19.55 -16.99
C ASP A 91 -8.10 20.82 -17.64
N VAL A 92 -6.79 21.06 -17.56
CA VAL A 92 -6.12 22.19 -18.23
C VAL A 92 -6.29 22.14 -19.75
N LEU A 93 -6.18 20.96 -20.36
CA LEU A 93 -6.35 20.80 -21.80
C LEU A 93 -7.81 21.03 -22.23
N LEU A 94 -8.78 20.58 -21.44
CA LEU A 94 -10.20 20.82 -21.67
C LEU A 94 -10.53 22.30 -21.54
N ASP A 95 -9.97 22.99 -20.56
CA ASP A 95 -10.14 24.43 -20.37
C ASP A 95 -9.54 25.23 -21.54
N ALA A 96 -8.34 24.85 -22.00
CA ALA A 96 -7.71 25.47 -23.17
C ALA A 96 -8.52 25.24 -24.45
N ALA A 97 -9.14 24.06 -24.60
CA ALA A 97 -10.01 23.74 -25.73
C ALA A 97 -11.33 24.53 -25.69
N GLN A 98 -11.95 24.69 -24.52
CA GLN A 98 -13.18 25.47 -24.32
C GLN A 98 -12.93 26.99 -24.40
N GLY A 99 -11.75 27.45 -24.01
CA GLY A 99 -11.30 28.85 -24.08
C GLY A 99 -11.15 29.40 -25.51
N LYS A 100 -11.18 28.56 -26.55
CA LYS A 100 -11.24 28.98 -27.95
C LYS A 100 -12.63 29.39 -28.46
N GLY A 101 -13.64 29.47 -27.58
CA GLY A 101 -15.01 29.89 -27.93
C GLY A 101 -15.45 31.28 -27.46
N LYS A 102 -14.68 31.97 -26.59
CA LYS A 102 -15.12 33.26 -26.00
C LYS A 102 -14.37 34.47 -26.57
N LYS A 103 -14.42 34.61 -27.89
CA LYS A 103 -14.33 35.89 -28.60
C LYS A 103 -15.47 35.92 -29.61
N GLY A 104 -16.54 36.60 -29.22
CA GLY A 104 -17.80 36.76 -29.94
C GLY A 104 -18.79 37.41 -29.00
#